data_AF-A0A950TZF5-F1
#
_entry.id   AF-A0A950TZF5-F1
#
_cell.length_a   1.000
_cell.length_b   1.000
_cell.length_c   1.000
_cell.angle_alpha   90.00
_cell.angle_beta   90.00
_cell.angle_gamma   90.00
#
_symmetry.space_group_name_H-M   'P 1'
#
loop_
_entity.id
_entity.type
_entity.pdbx_description
1 polymer ?
#
loop_
_entity_poly.entity_id
_entity_poly.type
_entity_poly.pdbx_seq_one_letter_code
_entity_poly.pdbx_strand_id
1 'polypeptide(L)'
;MKNGQGAGQTTRKILSARRVYGEPIERDGVTLIPAARIRGRAGGRVGRNGKGAGEGFRVSARPAGMYAVRDGKVRWMPALDVNRIIVGGQIVGLVLGALAIAVFGPRRWYARDAVRRRLRRP
;
A
#
# COMPACT_ATOMS: atom_id res chain seq x y z
N MET A 1 -17.69 38.80 21.72
CA MET A 1 -18.10 37.56 21.02
C MET A 1 -16.96 37.16 20.08
N LYS A 2 -16.20 36.09 20.37
CA LYS A 2 -15.09 35.61 19.54
C LYS A 2 -15.41 34.19 19.05
N ASN A 3 -15.28 34.01 17.74
CA ASN A 3 -15.92 32.97 16.94
C ASN A 3 -15.36 31.56 17.17
N GLY A 4 -16.28 30.61 17.30
CA GLY A 4 -16.03 29.16 17.40
C GLY A 4 -15.63 28.52 16.08
N GLN A 5 -14.39 28.75 15.64
CA GLN A 5 -13.78 28.06 14.50
C GLN A 5 -12.37 27.56 14.85
N GLY A 6 -12.25 26.67 15.84
CA GLY A 6 -10.98 26.00 16.17
C GLY A 6 -11.06 24.46 16.23
N ALA A 7 -12.27 23.89 16.41
CA ALA A 7 -12.43 22.47 16.73
C ALA A 7 -12.50 21.53 15.51
N GLY A 8 -12.82 22.05 14.32
CA GLY A 8 -13.01 21.23 13.11
C GLY A 8 -11.72 20.81 12.39
N GLN A 9 -10.63 21.59 12.50
CA GLN A 9 -9.39 21.34 11.76
C GLN A 9 -8.37 20.52 12.55
N THR A 10 -8.32 20.67 13.88
CA THR A 10 -7.45 19.87 14.76
C THR A 10 -7.86 18.40 14.78
N THR A 11 -9.18 18.12 14.71
CA THR A 11 -9.74 16.76 14.73
C THR A 11 -9.41 15.96 13.46
N ARG A 12 -9.13 16.63 12.32
CA ARG A 12 -8.73 15.94 11.07
C ARG A 12 -7.23 15.61 11.01
N LYS A 13 -6.40 16.21 11.87
CA LYS A 13 -4.94 15.98 11.92
C LYS A 13 -4.55 14.79 12.82
N ILE A 14 -5.42 14.36 13.72
CA ILE A 14 -5.16 13.31 14.72
C ILE A 14 -5.35 11.89 14.15
N LEU A 15 -6.01 11.75 12.99
CA LEU A 15 -6.11 10.49 12.25
C LEU A 15 -4.92 10.22 11.31
N SER A 16 -3.89 11.09 11.33
CA SER A 16 -2.70 10.95 10.49
C SER A 16 -1.79 9.83 11.02
N ALA A 17 -1.22 9.03 10.11
CA ALA A 17 -0.40 7.89 10.48
C ALA A 17 0.78 8.34 11.37
N ARG A 18 0.82 7.87 12.62
CA ARG A 18 1.88 8.21 13.58
C ARG A 18 2.96 7.13 13.57
N ARG A 19 4.22 7.55 13.64
CA ARG A 19 5.34 6.63 13.93
C ARG A 19 5.52 6.57 15.45
N VAL A 20 5.62 5.37 15.98
CA VAL A 20 5.90 5.11 17.39
C VAL A 20 7.22 4.37 17.49
N TYR A 21 8.04 4.74 18.45
CA TYR A 21 9.30 4.07 18.74
C TYR A 21 9.12 3.17 19.96
N GLY A 22 9.64 1.95 19.89
CA GLY A 22 9.70 1.04 21.03
C GLY A 22 10.86 1.37 21.95
N GLU A 23 10.93 0.67 23.09
CA GLU A 23 12.08 0.74 23.99
C GLU A 23 13.36 0.34 23.24
N PRO A 24 14.48 1.07 23.43
CA PRO A 24 15.75 0.67 22.87
C PRO A 24 16.19 -0.69 23.39
N ILE A 25 16.66 -1.55 22.50
CA ILE A 25 17.20 -2.87 22.82
C ILE A 25 18.69 -2.83 22.58
N GLU A 26 19.48 -2.99 23.62
CA GLU A 26 20.93 -3.02 23.55
C GLU A 26 21.44 -4.47 23.54
N ARG A 27 22.27 -4.80 22.56
CA ARG A 27 22.87 -6.13 22.37
C ARG A 27 24.22 -5.96 21.67
N ASP A 28 25.28 -6.52 22.25
CA ASP A 28 26.60 -6.64 21.60
C ASP A 28 27.16 -5.31 21.06
N GLY A 29 26.96 -4.21 21.82
CA GLY A 29 27.40 -2.87 21.42
C GLY A 29 26.54 -2.21 20.32
N VAL A 30 25.39 -2.80 19.99
CA VAL A 30 24.40 -2.25 19.07
C VAL A 30 23.14 -1.85 19.83
N THR A 31 22.71 -0.61 19.66
CA THR A 31 21.41 -0.13 20.15
C THR A 31 20.40 -0.18 19.01
N LEU A 32 19.37 -1.01 19.17
CA LEU A 32 18.25 -1.10 18.24
C LEU A 32 17.09 -0.25 18.74
N ILE A 33 16.54 0.61 17.89
CA ILE A 33 15.39 1.46 18.19
C ILE A 33 14.24 1.03 17.27
N PRO A 34 13.32 0.15 17.75
CA PRO A 34 12.21 -0.33 16.95
C PRO A 34 11.25 0.79 16.57
N ALA A 35 10.71 0.76 15.35
CA ALA A 35 9.75 1.73 14.87
C ALA A 35 8.53 1.05 14.24
N ALA A 36 7.34 1.46 14.66
CA ALA A 36 6.06 1.01 14.12
C ALA A 36 5.28 2.17 13.52
N ARG A 37 4.45 1.89 12.51
CA ARG A 37 3.45 2.82 11.98
C ARG A 37 2.08 2.42 12.49
N ILE A 38 1.41 3.37 13.14
CA ILE A 38 0.04 3.21 13.61
C ILE A 38 -0.88 3.98 12.68
N ARG A 39 -1.97 3.32 12.26
CA ARG A 39 -3.04 3.94 11.48
C ARG A 39 -4.37 3.66 12.18
N GLY A 40 -5.08 4.72 12.56
CA GLY A 40 -6.48 4.68 12.93
C GLY A 40 -7.36 4.97 11.73
N ARG A 41 -8.41 4.18 11.54
CA ARG A 41 -9.49 4.46 10.59
C ARG A 41 -10.80 4.46 11.38
N ALA A 42 -11.45 5.61 11.42
CA ALA A 42 -12.84 5.72 11.86
C ALA A 42 -13.75 5.59 10.64
N GLY A 43 -14.80 4.76 10.74
CA GLY A 43 -15.82 4.65 9.71
C GLY A 43 -17.09 4.01 10.26
N GLY A 44 -18.16 4.79 10.33
CA GLY A 44 -19.52 4.27 10.46
C GLY A 44 -20.08 3.94 9.08
N ARG A 45 -20.79 2.82 8.97
CA ARG A 45 -21.80 2.69 7.90
C ARG A 45 -23.07 3.34 8.42
N VAL A 46 -23.96 3.84 7.57
CA VAL A 46 -25.33 4.22 7.97
C VAL A 46 -26.25 3.07 7.58
N GLY A 47 -27.05 2.61 8.53
CA GLY A 47 -27.91 1.45 8.39
C GLY A 47 -29.19 1.87 7.69
N ARG A 48 -29.62 1.10 6.69
CA ARG A 48 -30.70 1.51 5.77
C ARG A 48 -32.07 1.73 6.44
N ASN A 49 -32.23 1.33 7.71
CA ASN A 49 -33.53 1.31 8.42
C ASN A 49 -33.46 1.94 9.83
N GLY A 50 -32.53 2.85 10.11
CA GLY A 50 -32.41 3.52 11.42
C GLY A 50 -31.98 2.63 12.59
N LYS A 51 -31.82 1.32 12.39
CA LYS A 51 -31.20 0.41 13.36
C LYS A 51 -29.69 0.56 13.28
N GLY A 52 -29.12 0.94 14.43
CA GLY A 52 -27.71 1.26 14.69
C GLY A 52 -26.72 0.65 13.71
N ALA A 53 -26.03 1.53 13.00
CA ALA A 53 -25.01 1.14 12.08
C ALA A 53 -23.69 1.36 12.78
N GLY A 54 -23.02 0.25 13.11
CA GLY A 54 -21.83 0.27 13.96
C GLY A 54 -20.83 1.32 13.49
N GLU A 55 -20.58 2.30 14.34
CA GLU A 55 -19.43 3.19 14.21
C GLU A 55 -18.18 2.36 14.52
N GLY A 56 -17.56 1.80 13.48
CA GLY A 56 -16.39 0.96 13.62
C GLY A 56 -15.13 1.82 13.63
N PHE A 57 -14.43 1.87 14.77
CA PHE A 57 -13.04 2.31 14.80
C PHE A 57 -12.11 1.11 14.63
N ARG A 58 -11.15 1.18 13.70
CA ARG A 58 -10.10 0.17 13.52
C ARG A 58 -8.73 0.81 13.65
N VAL A 59 -7.92 0.29 14.57
CA VAL A 59 -6.49 0.60 14.67
C VAL A 59 -5.71 -0.54 14.04
N SER A 60 -4.70 -0.21 13.25
CA SER A 60 -3.71 -1.17 12.77
C SER A 60 -2.32 -0.66 13.08
N ALA A 61 -1.49 -1.52 13.66
CA ALA A 61 -0.06 -1.30 13.83
C ALA A 61 0.68 -2.19 12.83
N ARG A 62 1.63 -1.62 12.10
CA ARG A 62 2.54 -2.39 11.25
C ARG A 62 3.98 -2.04 11.61
N PRO A 63 4.90 -3.03 11.70
CA PRO A 63 6.31 -2.74 11.86
C PRO A 63 6.79 -1.91 10.67
N ALA A 64 7.49 -0.82 10.95
CA ALA A 64 8.12 0.00 9.92
C ALA A 64 9.59 -0.42 9.71
N GLY A 65 10.24 -0.88 10.78
CA GLY A 65 11.65 -1.23 10.80
C GLY A 65 12.26 -0.89 12.16
N MET A 66 13.57 -0.71 12.19
CA MET A 66 14.32 -0.24 13.36
C MET A 66 15.52 0.60 12.91
N TYR A 67 15.98 1.50 13.77
CA TYR A 67 17.32 2.08 13.64
C TYR A 67 18.31 1.21 14.41
N ALA A 68 19.43 0.87 13.79
CA ALA A 68 20.56 0.23 14.45
C ALA A 68 21.67 1.28 14.62
N VAL A 69 22.08 1.49 15.87
CA VAL A 69 23.16 2.40 16.23
C VAL A 69 24.35 1.55 16.69
N ARG A 70 25.50 1.73 16.06
CA ARG A 70 26.76 1.06 16.42
C ARG A 70 27.92 1.99 16.13
N ASP A 71 28.83 2.15 17.09
CA ASP A 71 30.04 2.98 16.93
C ASP A 71 29.73 4.41 16.45
N GLY A 72 28.65 5.01 16.99
CA GLY A 72 28.17 6.35 16.58
C GLY A 72 27.52 6.42 15.20
N LYS A 73 27.43 5.32 14.45
CA LYS A 73 26.78 5.25 13.13
C LYS A 73 25.35 4.77 13.27
N VAL A 74 24.42 5.45 12.60
CA VAL A 74 23.00 5.09 12.57
C VAL A 74 22.64 4.50 11.22
N ARG A 75 22.05 3.30 11.20
CA ARG A 75 21.52 2.65 9.99
C ARG A 75 20.04 2.35 10.15
N TRP A 76 19.26 2.69 9.13
CA TRP A 76 17.85 2.27 9.05
C TRP A 76 17.75 0.83 8.51
N MET A 77 17.01 -0.02 9.22
CA MET A 77 16.68 -1.38 8.82
C MET A 77 15.16 -1.51 8.62
N PRO A 78 14.66 -1.50 7.38
CA PRO A 78 13.21 -1.57 7.12
C PRO A 78 12.65 -2.97 7.40
N ALA A 79 11.41 -3.03 7.90
CA ALA A 79 10.64 -4.27 7.97
C ALA A 79 10.05 -4.56 6.59
N LEU A 80 10.79 -5.28 5.74
CA LEU A 80 10.39 -5.60 4.38
C LEU A 80 9.45 -6.82 4.35
N ASP A 81 8.34 -6.69 3.63
CA ASP A 81 7.42 -7.81 3.36
C ASP A 81 7.69 -8.34 1.95
N VAL A 82 8.46 -9.42 1.87
CA VAL A 82 8.88 -10.04 0.61
C VAL A 82 7.67 -10.57 -0.17
N ASN A 83 6.69 -11.14 0.51
CA ASN A 83 5.47 -11.64 -0.13
C ASN A 83 4.72 -10.52 -0.84
N ARG A 84 4.61 -9.36 -0.18
CA ARG A 84 3.98 -8.18 -0.78
C ARG A 84 4.74 -7.65 -1.99
N ILE A 85 6.08 -7.71 -1.97
CA ILE A 85 6.91 -7.32 -3.13
C ILE A 85 6.68 -8.28 -4.29
N ILE A 86 6.66 -9.59 -4.02
CA ILE A 86 6.42 -10.61 -5.05
C ILE A 86 5.06 -10.39 -5.72
N VAL A 87 3.99 -10.24 -4.93
CA VAL A 87 2.64 -10.00 -5.45
C VAL A 87 2.60 -8.70 -6.26
N GLY A 88 3.24 -7.62 -5.77
CA GLY A 88 3.35 -6.37 -6.52
C GLY A 88 4.07 -6.55 -7.86
N GLY A 89 5.18 -7.27 -7.86
CA GLY A 89 5.94 -7.60 -9.07
C GLY A 89 5.14 -8.45 -10.05
N GLN A 90 4.38 -9.44 -9.58
CA GLN A 90 3.50 -10.25 -10.41
C GLN A 90 2.42 -9.41 -11.09
N ILE A 91 1.77 -8.50 -10.34
CA ILE A 91 0.76 -7.60 -10.92
C ILE A 91 1.38 -6.72 -12.01
N VAL A 92 2.53 -6.10 -11.74
CA VAL A 92 3.25 -5.29 -12.73
C VAL A 92 3.60 -6.14 -13.96
N GLY A 93 4.11 -7.35 -13.77
CA GLY A 93 4.42 -8.28 -14.85
C GLY A 93 3.20 -8.65 -15.70
N LEU A 94 2.06 -8.93 -15.09
CA LEU A 94 0.81 -9.22 -15.80
C LEU A 94 0.32 -8.03 -16.62
N VAL A 95 0.37 -6.81 -16.06
CA VAL A 95 -0.04 -5.59 -16.77
C VAL A 95 0.87 -5.32 -17.97
N LEU A 96 2.19 -5.40 -17.78
CA LEU A 96 3.16 -5.21 -18.87
C LEU A 96 3.03 -6.31 -19.94
N GLY A 97 2.84 -7.56 -19.52
CA GLY A 97 2.63 -8.69 -20.43
C GLY A 97 1.36 -8.53 -21.28
N ALA A 98 0.24 -8.14 -20.66
CA ALA A 98 -1.00 -7.87 -21.38
C ALA A 98 -0.84 -6.70 -22.35
N LEU A 99 -0.16 -5.61 -21.95
CA LEU A 99 0.11 -4.47 -22.84
C LEU A 99 0.99 -4.88 -24.02
N ALA A 100 2.03 -5.69 -23.79
CA ALA A 100 2.87 -6.21 -24.85
C ALA A 100 2.05 -7.07 -25.83
N ILE A 101 1.18 -7.95 -25.32
CA ILE A 101 0.28 -8.74 -26.17
C ILE A 101 -0.66 -7.82 -26.98
N ALA A 102 -1.21 -6.77 -26.40
CA ALA A 102 -2.10 -5.85 -27.10
C ALA A 102 -1.36 -5.04 -28.19
N VAL A 103 -0.13 -4.60 -27.92
CA VAL A 103 0.67 -3.78 -28.86
C VAL A 103 1.30 -4.61 -29.98
N PHE A 104 1.75 -5.82 -29.67
CA PHE A 104 2.50 -6.68 -30.60
C PHE A 104 1.68 -7.84 -31.18
N GLY A 105 0.58 -8.22 -30.54
CA GLY A 105 -0.31 -9.31 -30.96
C GLY A 105 -1.05 -9.07 -32.28
N PRO A 106 -1.64 -7.89 -32.55
CA PRO A 106 -2.42 -7.66 -33.77
C PRO A 106 -1.61 -7.84 -35.06
N ARG A 107 -0.31 -7.57 -35.01
CA ARG A 107 0.61 -7.71 -36.16
C ARG A 107 0.76 -9.15 -36.65
N ARG A 108 0.51 -10.16 -35.80
CA ARG A 108 0.68 -11.58 -36.15
C ARG A 108 -0.61 -12.25 -36.62
N TRP A 109 -1.78 -11.69 -36.30
CA TRP A 109 -3.07 -12.29 -36.61
C TRP A 109 -3.58 -11.98 -38.02
N TYR A 110 -3.28 -10.81 -38.57
CA TYR A 110 -3.71 -10.44 -39.93
C TYR A 110 -3.05 -11.27 -41.06
N ALA A 111 -1.94 -11.96 -40.78
CA ALA A 111 -1.26 -12.80 -41.78
C ALA A 111 -1.98 -14.13 -42.07
N ARG A 112 -2.94 -14.56 -41.24
CA ARG A 112 -3.68 -15.83 -41.46
C ARG A 112 -4.95 -15.67 -42.30
N ASP A 113 -5.53 -14.48 -42.34
CA ASP A 113 -6.77 -14.21 -43.08
C ASP A 113 -6.54 -13.83 -44.55
N ALA A 114 -5.33 -13.39 -44.90
CA ALA A 114 -4.96 -13.08 -46.28
C ALA A 114 -4.91 -14.35 -47.17
N VAL A 115 -4.59 -15.51 -46.58
CA VAL A 115 -4.50 -16.79 -47.31
C VAL A 115 -5.89 -17.36 -47.63
N ARG A 116 -6.89 -17.16 -46.76
CA ARG A 116 -8.25 -17.70 -46.97
C ARG A 116 -9.06 -16.95 -48.04
N ARG A 117 -8.77 -15.67 -48.29
CA ARG A 117 -9.47 -14.91 -49.35
C ARG A 117 -9.00 -15.25 -50.77
N ARG A 118 -7.86 -15.94 -50.93
CA ARG A 118 -7.31 -16.30 -52.25
C ARG A 118 -7.84 -17.62 -52.81
N LEU A 119 -8.48 -18.46 -51.98
CA LEU A 119 -9.00 -19.78 -52.37
C LEU A 119 -10.53 -19.80 -52.63
N ARG A 120 -11.19 -18.64 -52.59
CA ARG A 120 -12.64 -18.52 -52.76
C ARG A 120 -13.01 -17.48 -53.80
N ARG A 121 -12.45 -17.62 -55.00
CA ARG A 121 -12.96 -16.97 -56.21
C ARG A 121 -13.30 -18.06 -57.23
N PRO A 122 -14.57 -18.22 -57.63
CA PRO A 122 -14.95 -18.93 -58.84
C PRO A 122 -14.58 -18.11 -60.09
#